data_AF-A0A635LCW8-F1
#
_entry.id   AF-A0A635LCW8-F1
#
_cell.length_a   1.000
_cell.length_b   1.000
_cell.length_c   1.000
_cell.angle_alpha   90.00
_cell.angle_beta   90.00
_cell.angle_gamma   90.00
#
_symmetry.space_group_name_H-M   'P 1'
#
loop_
_entity.id
_entity.type
_entity.pdbx_description
1 polymer ?
#
loop_
_entity_poly.entity_id
_entity_poly.type
_entity_poly.pdbx_seq_one_letter_code
_entity_poly.pdbx_strand_id
1 'polypeptide(L)'
;MKKDPTLQQAHDTMRFFRRGGSLRMLLDDDVTQPLNTLYRYAMQLMEVKEFAGAARLFQLLTIYDAWSFDYWFRLGECCQAQ
;
A
#
# COMPACT_ATOMS: atom_id res chain seq x y z
N MET A 1 -36.39 12.35 1.50
CA MET A 1 -35.71 11.03 1.57
C MET A 1 -34.37 11.22 2.25
N LYS A 2 -34.20 10.68 3.47
CA LYS A 2 -32.86 10.59 4.09
C LYS A 2 -32.10 9.50 3.31
N LYS A 3 -30.97 9.83 2.70
CA LYS A 3 -30.12 8.85 2.01
C LYS A 3 -29.64 7.81 3.01
N ASP A 4 -29.63 6.53 2.62
CA ASP A 4 -29.05 5.47 3.43
C ASP A 4 -27.60 5.84 3.80
N PRO A 5 -27.27 5.92 5.09
CA PRO A 5 -25.98 6.44 5.56
C PRO A 5 -24.80 5.64 4.98
N THR A 6 -24.96 4.34 4.78
CA THR A 6 -23.95 3.43 4.21
C THR A 6 -23.64 3.72 2.74
N LEU A 7 -24.65 4.13 1.95
CA LEU A 7 -24.48 4.44 0.53
C LEU A 7 -23.73 5.78 0.36
N GLN A 8 -24.03 6.75 1.24
CA GLN A 8 -23.35 8.03 1.26
C GLN A 8 -21.87 7.88 1.64
N GLN A 9 -21.56 7.07 2.66
CA GLN A 9 -20.19 6.74 3.04
C GLN A 9 -19.42 6.08 1.88
N ALA A 10 -20.01 5.12 1.18
CA ALA A 10 -19.37 4.50 0.01
C ALA A 10 -19.03 5.52 -1.09
N HIS A 11 -19.95 6.46 -1.37
CA HIS A 11 -19.71 7.52 -2.34
C HIS A 11 -18.60 8.48 -1.92
N ASP A 12 -18.53 8.83 -0.65
CA ASP A 12 -17.51 9.74 -0.12
C ASP A 12 -16.12 9.07 -0.12
N THR A 13 -16.04 7.80 0.27
CA THR A 13 -14.83 6.98 0.17
C THR A 13 -14.35 6.85 -1.27
N MET A 14 -15.25 6.59 -2.23
CA MET A 14 -14.89 6.57 -3.65
C MET A 14 -14.38 7.92 -4.15
N ARG A 15 -15.01 9.02 -3.73
CA ARG A 15 -14.57 10.38 -4.09
C ARG A 15 -13.18 10.68 -3.54
N PHE A 16 -12.87 10.22 -2.33
CA PHE A 16 -11.57 10.36 -1.70
C PHE A 16 -10.45 9.70 -2.52
N PHE A 17 -10.61 8.41 -2.88
CA PHE A 17 -9.62 7.70 -3.71
C PHE A 17 -9.44 8.34 -5.10
N ARG A 18 -10.53 8.79 -5.73
CA ARG A 18 -10.47 9.49 -7.04
C ARG A 18 -9.69 10.81 -7.00
N ARG A 19 -9.48 11.39 -5.82
CA ARG A 19 -8.68 12.61 -5.61
C ARG A 19 -7.25 12.31 -5.19
N GLY A 20 -6.83 11.04 -5.25
CA GLY A 20 -5.47 10.63 -4.89
C GLY A 20 -5.29 10.26 -3.42
N GLY A 21 -6.36 10.15 -2.65
CA GLY A 21 -6.26 9.61 -1.29
C GLY A 21 -5.77 8.16 -1.30
N SER A 22 -4.90 7.77 -0.35
CA SER A 22 -4.43 6.39 -0.18
C SER A 22 -5.12 5.71 1.01
N LEU A 23 -5.06 4.36 1.08
CA LEU A 23 -5.62 3.63 2.22
C LEU A 23 -4.98 4.08 3.53
N ARG A 24 -3.66 4.32 3.54
CA ARG A 24 -2.95 4.82 4.72
C ARG A 24 -3.51 6.14 5.26
N MET A 25 -4.09 6.99 4.42
CA MET A 25 -4.68 8.26 4.85
C MET A 25 -6.06 8.11 5.51
N LEU A 26 -6.73 6.96 5.34
CA LEU A 26 -7.99 6.63 6.01
C LEU A 26 -7.81 5.77 7.25
N LEU A 27 -6.63 5.16 7.38
CA LEU A 27 -6.27 4.28 8.49
C LEU A 27 -5.50 5.10 9.52
N ASP A 28 -5.83 4.92 10.79
CA ASP A 28 -5.10 5.56 11.88
C ASP A 28 -3.68 4.96 12.02
N ASP A 29 -2.87 5.52 12.94
CA ASP A 29 -1.47 5.14 13.17
C ASP A 29 -1.27 3.63 13.45
N ASP A 30 -2.34 2.93 13.81
CA ASP A 30 -2.50 1.50 14.03
C ASP A 30 -1.82 0.63 12.95
N VAL A 31 -1.90 1.06 11.69
CA VAL A 31 -1.42 0.26 10.55
C VAL A 31 0.05 0.52 10.22
N THR A 32 0.67 1.53 10.80
CA THR A 32 2.07 1.90 10.54
C THR A 32 3.03 0.77 10.92
N GLN A 33 2.85 0.15 12.09
CA GLN A 33 3.72 -0.94 12.55
C GLN A 33 3.60 -2.21 11.70
N PRO A 34 2.38 -2.68 11.33
CA PRO A 34 2.20 -3.74 10.33
C PRO A 34 2.90 -3.43 8.99
N LEU A 35 2.72 -2.24 8.44
CA LEU A 35 3.35 -1.86 7.16
C LEU A 35 4.88 -1.84 7.25
N ASN A 36 5.44 -1.29 8.32
CA ASN A 36 6.88 -1.33 8.59
C ASN A 36 7.43 -2.75 8.73
N THR A 37 6.63 -3.67 9.26
CA THR A 37 7.00 -5.08 9.40
C THR A 37 7.03 -5.77 8.04
N LEU A 38 6.03 -5.55 7.19
CA LEU A 38 6.00 -6.05 5.82
C LEU A 38 7.15 -5.47 4.99
N TYR A 39 7.45 -4.18 5.12
CA TYR A 39 8.57 -3.54 4.43
C TYR A 39 9.90 -4.18 4.81
N ARG A 40 10.18 -4.33 6.11
CA ARG A 40 11.41 -4.99 6.60
C ARG A 40 11.53 -6.42 6.09
N TYR A 41 10.43 -7.17 6.09
CA TYR A 41 10.44 -8.54 5.57
C TYR A 41 10.71 -8.59 4.06
N ALA A 42 10.12 -7.66 3.28
CA ALA A 42 10.40 -7.54 1.86
C ALA A 42 11.89 -7.23 1.59
N MET A 43 12.51 -6.36 2.38
CA MET A 43 13.94 -6.08 2.31
C MET A 43 14.79 -7.33 2.60
N GLN A 44 14.43 -8.12 3.61
CA GLN A 44 15.12 -9.40 3.91
C GLN A 44 15.02 -10.39 2.75
N LEU A 45 13.88 -10.46 2.07
CA LEU A 45 13.75 -11.28 0.86
C LEU A 45 14.68 -10.80 -0.26
N MET A 46 14.84 -9.48 -0.45
CA MET A 46 15.80 -8.94 -1.41
C MET A 46 17.25 -9.32 -1.06
N GLU A 47 17.62 -9.30 0.22
CA GLU A 47 18.97 -9.67 0.70
C GLU A 47 19.33 -11.12 0.32
N VAL A 48 18.35 -12.03 0.34
CA VAL A 48 18.53 -13.43 -0.08
C VAL A 48 18.19 -13.68 -1.56
N LYS A 49 18.02 -12.62 -2.36
CA LYS A 49 17.70 -12.67 -3.81
C LYS A 49 16.34 -13.30 -4.15
N GLU A 50 15.43 -13.38 -3.18
CA GLU A 50 14.05 -13.83 -3.38
C GLU A 50 13.16 -12.69 -3.92
N PHE A 51 13.54 -12.15 -5.09
CA PHE A 51 12.93 -10.94 -5.68
C PHE A 51 11.45 -11.12 -6.04
N ALA A 52 11.02 -12.32 -6.44
CA ALA A 52 9.61 -12.59 -6.71
C ALA A 52 8.74 -12.48 -5.44
N GLY A 53 9.27 -12.92 -4.29
CA GLY A 53 8.62 -12.77 -3.00
C GLY A 53 8.56 -11.31 -2.56
N ALA A 54 9.69 -10.60 -2.64
CA ALA A 54 9.79 -9.19 -2.31
C ALA A 54 8.85 -8.32 -3.17
N ALA A 55 8.80 -8.56 -4.49
CA ALA A 55 7.93 -7.82 -5.41
C ALA A 55 6.46 -7.87 -5.01
N ARG A 56 5.95 -9.05 -4.62
CA ARG A 56 4.54 -9.19 -4.17
C ARG A 56 4.26 -8.37 -2.91
N LEU A 57 5.21 -8.30 -1.99
CA LEU A 57 5.07 -7.49 -0.78
C LEU A 57 5.12 -5.99 -1.10
N PHE A 58 6.06 -5.54 -1.96
CA PHE A 58 6.09 -4.14 -2.36
C PHE A 58 4.85 -3.73 -3.17
N GLN A 59 4.30 -4.61 -4.03
CA GLN A 59 3.00 -4.37 -4.67
C GLN A 59 1.89 -4.13 -3.65
N LEU A 60 1.79 -4.96 -2.61
CA LEU A 60 0.82 -4.75 -1.54
C LEU A 60 1.05 -3.40 -0.82
N LEU A 61 2.30 -3.07 -0.50
CA LEU A 61 2.66 -1.82 0.16
C LEU A 61 2.30 -0.60 -0.69
N THR A 62 2.46 -0.65 -2.02
CA THR A 62 2.03 0.43 -2.94
C THR A 62 0.51 0.60 -2.99
N ILE A 63 -0.28 -0.45 -2.75
CA ILE A 63 -1.74 -0.34 -2.65
C ILE A 63 -2.13 0.39 -1.36
N TYR A 64 -1.42 0.11 -0.26
CA TYR A 64 -1.66 0.78 1.03
C TYR A 64 -1.24 2.25 1.00
N ASP A 65 -0.05 2.53 0.47
CA ASP A 65 0.44 3.89 0.31
C ASP A 65 1.10 4.10 -1.05
N ALA A 66 0.29 4.51 -2.03
CA ALA A 66 0.74 4.81 -3.38
C ALA A 66 1.68 6.04 -3.46
N TRP A 67 1.81 6.82 -2.38
CA TRP A 67 2.67 8.00 -2.33
C TRP A 67 4.08 7.69 -1.81
N SER A 68 4.33 6.47 -1.32
CA SER A 68 5.64 6.07 -0.82
C SER A 68 6.61 5.87 -1.98
N PHE A 69 7.61 6.76 -2.08
CA PHE A 69 8.70 6.61 -3.04
C PHE A 69 9.44 5.28 -2.82
N ASP A 70 9.75 4.93 -1.57
CA ASP A 70 10.51 3.73 -1.25
C ASP A 70 9.81 2.45 -1.73
N TYR A 71 8.48 2.37 -1.58
CA TYR A 71 7.73 1.18 -2.02
C TYR A 71 7.81 1.00 -3.52
N TRP A 72 7.63 2.08 -4.29
CA TRP A 72 7.76 2.03 -5.75
C TRP A 72 9.19 1.76 -6.21
N PHE A 73 10.18 2.40 -5.58
CA PHE A 73 11.58 2.23 -5.93
C PHE A 73 12.03 0.79 -5.72
N ARG A 74 11.76 0.21 -4.54
CA ARG A 74 12.10 -1.19 -4.24
C ARG A 74 11.33 -2.19 -5.11
N LEU A 75 10.07 -1.91 -5.44
CA LEU A 75 9.32 -2.71 -6.41
C LEU A 75 10.02 -2.70 -7.77
N GLY A 76 10.46 -1.53 -8.23
CA GLY A 76 11.23 -1.38 -9.47
C GLY A 76 12.52 -2.18 -9.48
N GLU A 77 13.29 -2.16 -8.38
CA GLU A 77 14.50 -2.99 -8.22
C GLU A 77 14.16 -4.49 -8.32
N CYS A 78 13.08 -4.94 -7.68
CA CYS A 78 12.65 -6.33 -7.77
C CYS A 78 12.24 -6.74 -9.19
N CYS A 79 11.58 -5.85 -9.93
CA CYS A 79 11.21 -6.09 -11.33
C CYS A 79 12.41 -6.07 -12.28
N GLN A 80 13.44 -5.26 -12.00
CA GLN A 80 14.67 -5.23 -12.79
C GLN A 80 15.51 -6.50 -12.58
N ALA A 81 15.46 -7.08 -11.38
CA ALA A 81 16.26 -8.25 -11.01
C ALA A 81 15.64 -9.60 -11.44
N GLN A 82 14.43 -9.59 -12.01
CA GLN A 82 13.76 -10.74 -12.63
C GLN A 82 14.19 -10.92 -14.09
#